data_AF-A0A0C3AQN4-F1
#
_entry.id   AF-A0A0C3AQN4-F1
#
_cell.length_a   1.000
_cell.length_b   1.000
_cell.length_c   1.000
_cell.angle_alpha   90.00
_cell.angle_beta   90.00
_cell.angle_gamma   90.00
#
_symmetry.space_group_name_H-M   'P 1'
#
loop_
_entity.id
_entity.type
_entity.pdbx_description
1 polymer ?
#
loop_
_entity_poly.entity_id
_entity_poly.type
_entity_poly.pdbx_seq_one_letter_code
_entity_poly.pdbx_strand_id
1 'polypeptide(L)'
;MNDPNASSKRSKVVLCAATSANVIHPHVFRTYPSRGSSLNPTIVEALCATMAIQSHFLPVKVGPQRTQKSFVGGPLGANNPTRLLLEEAGKVFGKHRRVSQIISLGCGLPRVFSMNSSERMDVDRILRDITTDCETVANDLASRLSSIDAYLRLNVIRGIESFSMKEWDQLGDIETHTDNYLAMGNVSESLDSSLRRLQARVGSVTLSQLSQPSSIRIMAKRPPPVSPCFVLREKPWRAMVDYLVTSSSSRQKILPITGMGGCGKTQLVSYFLQEHPNLYTQAVYVDASSTSSIRTDFQTWARALGDGHGTDVWEDAFRTLNSVPRGERWIIVLDNADDPDLAINSFLPQDINITILITSRNPDLGILSTTGHLELGEMTADEALSALLQAARRELPLPDQEMNSAHALLKELGCLAVALVQAGTYCLQLSSTVGEDFHPYTFTQYLDLFRSHRADLMKKAGPASLDNYQRGVYTTLDLSYKVLPQESRDFLHILSLYHYTDIPFAAFSEAAKNAFKDQEDYHPRDESHKATISRLKNLLWKDMEWNELHLQGILQTLRSFSFVTASSTNNSLFLRLHPLIQAWSRDMISSTSQPYQAMAIQVLTACSDHRI
;
A
#
# COMPACT_ATOMS: atom_id res chain seq x y z
N MET A 1 -27.25 -12.99 35.07
CA MET A 1 -28.37 -13.35 34.19
C MET A 1 -28.69 -14.82 34.44
N ASN A 2 -29.79 -15.13 35.13
CA ASN A 2 -30.09 -16.49 35.55
C ASN A 2 -30.87 -17.26 34.48
N ASP A 3 -30.19 -18.18 33.80
CA ASP A 3 -30.83 -19.36 33.19
C ASP A 3 -30.34 -20.59 34.00
N PRO A 4 -31.18 -21.16 34.88
CA PRO A 4 -30.79 -22.29 35.73
C PRO A 4 -30.57 -23.61 34.97
N ASN A 5 -30.86 -23.68 33.66
CA ASN A 5 -30.74 -24.89 32.83
C ASN A 5 -29.56 -24.88 31.84
N ALA A 6 -28.63 -23.92 31.93
CA ALA A 6 -27.58 -23.75 30.90
C ALA A 6 -26.33 -24.63 31.14
N SER A 7 -26.00 -25.48 30.16
CA SER A 7 -24.81 -26.34 30.17
C SER A 7 -23.48 -25.56 30.00
N SER A 8 -22.36 -26.12 30.46
CA SER A 8 -21.02 -25.48 30.51
C SER A 8 -20.37 -25.17 29.14
N LYS A 9 -21.03 -25.53 28.03
CA LYS A 9 -20.52 -25.38 26.64
C LYS A 9 -21.09 -24.17 25.87
N ARG A 10 -21.91 -23.30 26.49
CA ARG A 10 -22.49 -22.12 25.81
C ARG A 10 -21.56 -20.89 25.82
N SER A 11 -21.78 -20.02 24.82
CA SER A 11 -21.16 -18.70 24.68
C SER A 11 -21.29 -17.88 25.98
N LYS A 12 -20.20 -17.23 26.37
CA LYS A 12 -20.15 -16.38 27.56
C LYS A 12 -20.42 -14.94 27.15
N VAL A 13 -21.42 -14.33 27.77
CA VAL A 13 -21.92 -13.00 27.41
C VAL A 13 -21.67 -12.03 28.54
N VAL A 14 -21.26 -10.83 28.16
CA VAL A 14 -20.97 -9.70 29.03
C VAL A 14 -21.69 -8.47 28.50
N LEU A 15 -22.37 -7.74 29.38
CA LEU A 15 -22.97 -6.45 29.11
C LEU A 15 -22.39 -5.40 30.06
N CYS A 16 -22.12 -4.20 29.57
CA CYS A 16 -21.54 -3.11 30.36
C CYS A 16 -22.53 -1.96 30.50
N ALA A 17 -22.80 -1.53 31.73
CA ALA A 17 -23.60 -0.34 32.05
C ALA A 17 -22.95 0.37 33.23
N ALA A 18 -23.16 1.67 33.42
CA ALA A 18 -22.67 2.37 34.60
C ALA A 18 -23.79 2.66 35.59
N THR A 19 -23.44 2.84 36.86
CA THR A 19 -24.39 3.41 37.82
C THR A 19 -24.59 4.88 37.54
N SER A 20 -25.80 5.41 37.69
CA SER A 20 -26.08 6.85 37.50
C SER A 20 -25.27 7.75 38.46
N ALA A 21 -24.80 7.20 39.58
CA ALA A 21 -23.94 7.88 40.55
C ALA A 21 -22.45 7.89 40.18
N ASN A 22 -22.01 7.02 39.26
CA ASN A 22 -20.62 6.92 38.82
C ASN A 22 -20.58 6.33 37.40
N VAL A 23 -20.53 7.23 36.41
CA VAL A 23 -20.51 6.89 34.97
C VAL A 23 -19.13 6.50 34.44
N ILE A 24 -18.08 6.72 35.24
CA ILE A 24 -16.67 6.46 34.88
C ILE A 24 -16.31 4.99 35.08
N HIS A 25 -16.99 4.29 35.99
CA HIS A 25 -16.68 2.90 36.33
C HIS A 25 -17.77 1.96 35.81
N PRO A 26 -17.53 1.22 34.70
CA PRO A 26 -18.53 0.31 34.15
C PRO A 26 -18.78 -0.85 35.09
N HIS A 27 -20.05 -1.16 35.29
CA HIS A 27 -20.53 -2.39 35.88
C HIS A 27 -20.75 -3.44 34.81
N VAL A 28 -20.32 -4.66 35.10
CA VAL A 28 -20.25 -5.76 34.14
C VAL A 28 -21.28 -6.82 34.51
N PHE A 29 -22.36 -6.92 33.75
CA PHE A 29 -23.34 -7.99 33.86
C PHE A 29 -22.87 -9.23 33.09
N ARG A 30 -22.99 -10.42 33.70
CA ARG A 30 -22.42 -11.67 33.17
C ARG A 30 -23.47 -12.78 33.12
N THR A 31 -23.29 -13.69 32.16
CA THR A 31 -24.01 -14.98 32.11
C THR A 31 -23.25 -16.12 32.82
N TYR A 32 -22.08 -15.83 33.40
CA TYR A 32 -21.22 -16.80 34.07
C TYR A 32 -20.81 -16.32 35.48
N PRO A 33 -20.43 -17.24 36.39
CA PRO A 33 -20.00 -16.89 37.74
C PRO A 33 -18.71 -16.05 37.75
N SER A 34 -18.61 -15.08 38.66
CA SER A 34 -17.42 -14.26 38.88
C SER A 34 -17.25 -13.92 40.37
N ARG A 35 -16.03 -13.53 40.79
CA ARG A 35 -15.78 -13.11 42.18
C ARG A 35 -16.36 -11.71 42.42
N GLY A 36 -17.33 -11.56 43.33
CA GLY A 36 -17.93 -10.28 43.72
C GLY A 36 -19.43 -10.36 44.03
N SER A 37 -20.04 -9.26 44.49
CA SER A 37 -21.48 -9.18 44.74
C SER A 37 -22.27 -9.21 43.42
N SER A 38 -23.15 -10.18 43.22
CA SER A 38 -23.98 -10.23 42.02
C SER A 38 -25.34 -9.56 42.26
N LEU A 39 -25.65 -8.56 41.44
CA LEU A 39 -26.97 -7.90 41.45
C LEU A 39 -28.06 -8.75 40.79
N ASN A 40 -27.66 -9.83 40.09
CA ASN A 40 -28.53 -10.81 39.42
C ASN A 40 -29.70 -10.21 38.61
N PRO A 41 -29.45 -9.27 37.66
CA PRO A 41 -30.52 -8.80 36.78
C PRO A 41 -31.07 -9.92 35.91
N THR A 42 -32.34 -9.77 35.54
CA THR A 42 -32.93 -10.40 34.36
C THR A 42 -32.23 -9.91 33.08
N ILE A 43 -32.35 -10.67 31.99
CA ILE A 43 -31.76 -10.28 30.70
C ILE A 43 -32.34 -8.94 30.23
N VAL A 44 -33.65 -8.74 30.41
CA VAL A 44 -34.35 -7.50 30.03
C VAL A 44 -33.81 -6.30 30.82
N GLU A 45 -33.65 -6.43 32.14
CA GLU A 45 -33.09 -5.36 32.97
C GLU A 45 -31.66 -5.01 32.55
N ALA A 46 -30.83 -6.01 32.25
CA ALA A 46 -29.46 -5.79 31.81
C ALA A 46 -29.40 -5.08 30.44
N LEU A 47 -30.24 -5.48 29.47
CA LEU A 47 -30.33 -4.84 28.16
C LEU A 47 -30.85 -3.40 28.29
N CYS A 48 -31.93 -3.19 29.04
CA CYS A 48 -32.47 -1.86 29.27
C CYS A 48 -31.44 -0.95 29.97
N ALA A 49 -30.66 -1.49 30.92
CA ALA A 49 -29.58 -0.76 31.57
C ALA A 49 -28.50 -0.32 30.58
N THR A 50 -28.17 -1.10 29.55
CA THR A 50 -27.22 -0.70 28.50
C THR A 50 -27.78 0.32 27.51
N MET A 51 -29.10 0.36 27.33
CA MET A 51 -29.79 1.28 26.40
C MET A 51 -30.22 2.60 27.06
N ALA A 52 -30.15 2.69 28.39
CA ALA A 52 -30.60 3.84 29.16
C ALA A 52 -29.68 5.06 28.97
N ILE A 53 -29.95 5.91 27.97
CA ILE A 53 -29.20 7.14 27.70
C ILE A 53 -29.82 8.30 28.50
N GLN A 54 -28.97 9.05 29.24
CA GLN A 54 -29.34 10.22 30.02
C GLN A 54 -29.90 11.32 29.08
N SER A 55 -31.22 11.29 28.86
CA SER A 55 -32.06 12.29 28.14
C SER A 55 -33.28 11.64 27.46
N HIS A 56 -33.22 10.34 27.13
CA HIS A 56 -34.23 9.65 26.31
C HIS A 56 -34.82 8.40 26.97
N PHE A 57 -33.99 7.61 27.65
CA PHE A 57 -34.41 6.36 28.27
C PHE A 57 -34.13 6.42 29.77
N LEU A 58 -35.17 6.15 30.56
CA LEU A 58 -35.09 6.25 32.02
C LEU A 58 -34.06 5.24 32.58
N PRO A 59 -33.27 5.64 33.60
CA PRO A 59 -32.36 4.72 34.28
C PRO A 59 -33.07 3.49 34.84
N VAL A 60 -32.40 2.33 34.77
CA VAL A 60 -32.96 1.05 35.20
C VAL A 60 -32.48 0.71 36.61
N LYS A 61 -33.41 0.44 37.52
CA LYS A 61 -33.07 0.03 38.89
C LYS A 61 -32.88 -1.48 38.96
N VAL A 62 -31.68 -1.91 39.37
CA VAL A 62 -31.31 -3.32 39.49
C VAL A 62 -30.83 -3.62 40.91
N GLY A 63 -31.30 -4.74 41.45
CA GLY A 63 -30.87 -5.29 42.74
C GLY A 63 -32.00 -5.41 43.79
N PRO A 64 -31.67 -5.84 45.02
CA PRO A 64 -32.63 -6.00 46.11
C PRO A 64 -33.28 -4.67 46.51
N GLN A 65 -34.55 -4.69 46.93
CA GLN A 65 -35.35 -3.46 47.22
C GLN A 65 -34.65 -2.42 48.11
N ARG A 66 -33.86 -2.84 49.10
CA ARG A 66 -33.15 -1.93 50.03
C ARG A 66 -31.79 -1.44 49.53
N THR A 67 -31.26 -2.01 48.45
CA THR A 67 -29.92 -1.72 47.91
C THR A 67 -29.95 -1.54 46.39
N GLN A 68 -31.10 -1.18 45.82
CA GLN A 68 -31.27 -0.96 44.39
C GLN A 68 -30.28 0.09 43.88
N LYS A 69 -29.60 -0.25 42.79
CA LYS A 69 -28.71 0.66 42.08
C LYS A 69 -29.36 1.06 40.76
N SER A 70 -29.30 2.35 40.44
CA SER A 70 -29.82 2.89 39.19
C SER A 70 -28.73 2.87 38.13
N PHE A 71 -29.01 2.29 36.97
CA PHE A 71 -28.07 2.08 35.87
C PHE A 71 -28.43 2.87 34.62
N VAL A 72 -27.40 3.31 33.91
CA VAL A 72 -27.44 4.00 32.62
C VAL A 72 -26.44 3.37 31.66
N GLY A 73 -26.75 3.43 30.37
CA GLY A 73 -25.85 3.09 29.28
C GLY A 73 -24.81 4.18 29.08
N GLY A 74 -23.94 4.01 28.08
CA GLY A 74 -22.96 5.05 27.76
C GLY A 74 -21.75 5.16 28.73
N PRO A 75 -21.27 4.11 29.43
CA PRO A 75 -20.15 4.27 30.36
C PRO A 75 -18.91 4.83 29.64
N LEU A 76 -18.38 5.95 30.15
CA LEU A 76 -17.19 6.61 29.58
C LEU A 76 -16.00 5.65 29.53
N GLY A 77 -15.41 5.46 28.35
CA GLY A 77 -14.28 4.55 28.14
C GLY A 77 -14.66 3.07 27.96
N ALA A 78 -15.95 2.74 27.92
CA ALA A 78 -16.43 1.36 27.85
C ALA A 78 -17.59 1.14 26.86
N ASN A 79 -17.86 2.12 25.99
CA ASN A 79 -18.86 1.99 24.93
C ASN A 79 -18.45 0.99 23.84
N ASN A 80 -17.14 0.89 23.61
CA ASN A 80 -16.52 -0.25 22.94
C ASN A 80 -15.87 -1.14 24.01
N PRO A 81 -16.53 -2.24 24.44
CA PRO A 81 -16.09 -3.01 25.60
C PRO A 81 -14.94 -3.96 25.28
N THR A 82 -14.32 -3.89 24.09
CA THR A 82 -13.33 -4.90 23.66
C THR A 82 -12.16 -5.05 24.65
N ARG A 83 -11.67 -3.97 25.27
CA ARG A 83 -10.64 -4.06 26.33
C ARG A 83 -11.12 -4.87 27.53
N LEU A 84 -12.30 -4.54 28.07
CA LEU A 84 -12.92 -5.25 29.19
C LEU A 84 -13.21 -6.71 28.85
N LEU A 85 -13.66 -6.98 27.62
CA LEU A 85 -13.93 -8.34 27.14
C LEU A 85 -12.66 -9.19 27.08
N LEU A 86 -11.53 -8.62 26.67
CA LEU A 86 -10.25 -9.32 26.65
C LEU A 86 -9.75 -9.65 28.08
N GLU A 87 -9.92 -8.72 29.03
CA GLU A 87 -9.62 -8.98 30.44
C GLU A 87 -10.53 -10.06 31.04
N GLU A 88 -11.83 -9.98 30.78
CA GLU A 88 -12.81 -10.97 31.23
C GLU A 88 -12.54 -12.34 30.62
N ALA A 89 -12.24 -12.41 29.32
CA ALA A 89 -11.83 -13.64 28.67
C ALA A 89 -10.58 -14.22 29.33
N GLY A 90 -9.58 -13.40 29.67
CA GLY A 90 -8.37 -13.83 30.36
C GLY A 90 -8.65 -14.44 31.73
N LYS A 91 -9.57 -13.87 32.51
CA LYS A 91 -10.01 -14.41 33.81
C LYS A 91 -10.74 -15.74 33.66
N VAL A 92 -11.50 -15.90 32.58
CA VAL A 92 -12.46 -16.99 32.41
C VAL A 92 -11.86 -18.21 31.68
N PHE A 93 -11.04 -17.98 30.66
CA PHE A 93 -10.44 -19.03 29.84
C PHE A 93 -8.95 -19.27 30.13
N GLY A 94 -8.36 -18.44 30.99
CA GLY A 94 -6.94 -18.49 31.34
C GLY A 94 -6.07 -17.65 30.41
N LYS A 95 -5.00 -17.06 30.98
CA LYS A 95 -4.11 -16.11 30.31
C LYS A 95 -3.44 -16.67 29.04
N HIS A 96 -3.12 -17.97 29.02
CA HIS A 96 -2.43 -18.62 27.89
C HIS A 96 -3.37 -19.15 26.81
N ARG A 97 -4.69 -18.93 26.94
CA ARG A 97 -5.64 -19.34 25.90
C ARG A 97 -5.33 -18.57 24.61
N ARG A 98 -5.14 -19.32 23.52
CA ARG A 98 -4.95 -18.75 22.19
C ARG A 98 -6.28 -18.25 21.63
N VAL A 99 -6.25 -17.10 20.97
CA VAL A 99 -7.41 -16.45 20.34
C VAL A 99 -7.26 -16.56 18.84
N SER A 100 -8.27 -17.11 18.17
CA SER A 100 -8.32 -17.24 16.70
C SER A 100 -8.75 -15.94 16.03
N GLN A 101 -9.72 -15.24 16.61
CA GLN A 101 -10.30 -14.03 16.03
C GLN A 101 -10.98 -13.17 17.10
N ILE A 102 -10.92 -11.86 16.90
CA ILE A 102 -11.60 -10.79 17.62
C ILE A 102 -12.37 -10.00 16.55
N ILE A 103 -13.68 -9.90 16.70
CA ILE A 103 -14.54 -9.12 15.80
C ILE A 103 -15.16 -8.01 16.62
N SER A 104 -14.95 -6.77 16.18
CA SER A 104 -15.55 -5.57 16.75
C SER A 104 -16.50 -4.97 15.72
N LEU A 105 -17.76 -4.75 16.10
CA LEU A 105 -18.80 -4.20 15.22
C LEU A 105 -19.12 -2.76 15.62
N GLY A 106 -19.12 -1.86 14.65
CA GLY A 106 -19.39 -0.43 14.80
C GLY A 106 -20.81 -0.06 14.44
N CYS A 107 -21.20 1.14 14.86
CA CYS A 107 -22.54 1.70 14.62
C CYS A 107 -22.53 2.86 13.61
N GLY A 108 -21.43 3.07 12.87
CA GLY A 108 -21.23 4.21 11.98
C GLY A 108 -20.70 5.45 12.67
N LEU A 109 -20.48 6.52 11.89
CA LEU A 109 -20.02 7.83 12.37
C LEU A 109 -21.06 8.90 12.00
N PRO A 110 -21.67 9.62 12.95
CA PRO A 110 -22.60 10.71 12.63
C PRO A 110 -21.86 11.94 12.08
N ARG A 111 -22.46 12.65 11.10
CA ARG A 111 -21.87 13.84 10.45
C ARG A 111 -21.65 14.99 11.44
N VAL A 112 -20.53 15.69 11.28
CA VAL A 112 -20.24 16.96 11.98
C VAL A 112 -21.10 18.07 11.35
N PHE A 113 -22.29 18.33 11.93
CA PHE A 113 -23.04 19.54 11.59
C PHE A 113 -22.32 20.78 12.13
N SER A 114 -22.16 21.81 11.29
CA SER A 114 -21.72 23.13 11.74
C SER A 114 -22.74 23.71 12.71
N MET A 115 -22.26 24.24 13.84
CA MET A 115 -23.08 24.89 14.86
C MET A 115 -23.99 25.96 14.26
N ASN A 116 -25.29 25.67 14.14
CA ASN A 116 -26.37 26.64 13.96
C ASN A 116 -27.71 26.00 14.35
N SER A 117 -28.06 26.01 15.64
CA SER A 117 -29.43 26.12 16.19
C SER A 117 -29.43 25.82 17.68
N SER A 118 -29.99 26.75 18.46
CA SER A 118 -29.75 26.93 19.90
C SER A 118 -30.62 26.10 20.84
N GLU A 119 -31.26 25.02 20.40
CA GLU A 119 -32.12 24.18 21.29
C GLU A 119 -31.96 22.66 21.11
N ARG A 120 -31.12 22.18 20.18
CA ARG A 120 -30.93 20.75 19.85
C ARG A 120 -29.67 20.10 20.50
N MET A 121 -29.02 20.78 21.44
CA MET A 121 -27.59 20.57 21.72
C MET A 121 -27.21 19.39 22.64
N ASP A 122 -28.11 18.71 23.35
CA ASP A 122 -27.69 17.76 24.41
C ASP A 122 -27.50 16.31 23.91
N VAL A 123 -28.36 15.83 23.01
CA VAL A 123 -28.44 14.39 22.69
C VAL A 123 -27.50 13.99 21.55
N ASP A 124 -27.47 14.79 20.49
CA ASP A 124 -26.50 14.62 19.40
C ASP A 124 -25.08 14.81 19.92
N ARG A 125 -24.90 15.59 21.00
CA ARG A 125 -23.62 15.71 21.70
C ARG A 125 -23.28 14.42 22.46
N ILE A 126 -24.18 13.90 23.29
CA ILE A 126 -23.95 12.64 24.02
C ILE A 126 -23.69 11.46 23.07
N LEU A 127 -24.46 11.34 21.98
CA LEU A 127 -24.24 10.30 20.97
C LEU A 127 -22.90 10.47 20.26
N ARG A 128 -22.50 11.70 19.91
CA ARG A 128 -21.17 11.98 19.37
C ARG A 128 -20.07 11.59 20.36
N ASP A 129 -20.23 11.89 21.65
CA ASP A 129 -19.24 11.55 22.68
C ASP A 129 -19.13 10.02 22.82
N ILE A 130 -20.25 9.29 22.78
CA ILE A 130 -20.28 7.81 22.79
C ILE A 130 -19.62 7.22 21.54
N THR A 131 -19.93 7.73 20.34
CA THR A 131 -19.31 7.25 19.09
C THR A 131 -17.82 7.59 19.05
N THR A 132 -17.44 8.77 19.53
CA THR A 132 -16.03 9.19 19.63
C THR A 132 -15.26 8.29 20.59
N ASP A 133 -15.85 7.92 21.73
CA ASP A 133 -15.28 6.96 22.68
C ASP A 133 -15.12 5.56 22.06
N CYS A 134 -16.14 5.08 21.34
CA CYS A 134 -16.09 3.81 20.62
C CYS A 134 -14.94 3.74 19.61
N GLU A 135 -14.80 4.79 18.79
CA GLU A 135 -13.76 4.88 17.77
C GLU A 135 -12.39 5.13 18.38
N THR A 136 -12.29 5.85 19.51
CA THR A 136 -11.04 5.99 20.26
C THR A 136 -10.50 4.64 20.69
N VAL A 137 -11.35 3.77 21.26
CA VAL A 137 -10.95 2.41 21.65
C VAL A 137 -10.68 1.54 20.42
N ALA A 138 -11.47 1.66 19.35
CA ALA A 138 -11.26 0.89 18.13
C ALA A 138 -9.92 1.23 17.45
N ASN A 139 -9.59 2.52 17.35
CA ASN A 139 -8.34 3.01 16.78
C ASN A 139 -7.13 2.61 17.63
N ASP A 140 -7.23 2.72 18.96
CA ASP A 140 -6.21 2.20 19.87
C ASP A 140 -5.97 0.70 19.65
N LEU A 141 -7.03 -0.09 19.61
CA LEU A 141 -6.91 -1.54 19.41
C LEU A 141 -6.42 -1.90 18.01
N ALA A 142 -6.88 -1.20 16.96
CA ALA A 142 -6.38 -1.40 15.60
C ALA A 142 -4.89 -1.08 15.50
N SER A 143 -4.43 0.00 16.16
CA SER A 143 -3.02 0.37 16.22
C SER A 143 -2.21 -0.65 17.02
N ARG A 144 -2.69 -1.05 18.21
CA ARG A 144 -2.02 -2.01 19.10
C ARG A 144 -1.98 -3.43 18.53
N LEU A 145 -2.99 -3.81 17.76
CA LEU A 145 -3.15 -5.16 17.20
C LEU A 145 -2.83 -5.18 15.70
N SER A 146 -2.20 -4.15 15.15
CA SER A 146 -1.90 -4.04 13.71
C SER A 146 -1.01 -5.18 13.20
N SER A 147 -0.11 -5.69 14.04
CA SER A 147 0.77 -6.83 13.73
C SER A 147 0.13 -8.19 14.05
N ILE A 148 -1.13 -8.20 14.51
CA ILE A 148 -1.83 -9.39 14.95
C ILE A 148 -3.05 -9.58 14.05
N ASP A 149 -2.96 -10.53 13.12
CA ASP A 149 -4.02 -10.88 12.16
C ASP A 149 -5.32 -11.42 12.80
N ALA A 150 -5.50 -11.31 14.12
CA ALA A 150 -6.68 -11.78 14.83
C ALA A 150 -7.73 -10.69 15.02
N TYR A 151 -7.46 -9.40 14.76
CA TYR A 151 -8.42 -8.31 14.99
C TYR A 151 -9.09 -7.84 13.70
N LEU A 152 -10.43 -7.82 13.68
CA LEU A 152 -11.24 -7.26 12.61
C LEU A 152 -12.24 -6.26 13.18
N ARG A 153 -12.20 -5.02 12.67
CA ARG A 153 -13.21 -3.99 12.93
C ARG A 153 -14.11 -3.86 11.69
N LEU A 154 -15.41 -3.98 11.88
CA LEU A 154 -16.40 -3.68 10.84
C LEU A 154 -17.17 -2.43 11.24
N ASN A 155 -17.14 -1.38 10.42
CA ASN A 155 -17.83 -0.14 10.70
C ASN A 155 -18.29 0.54 9.39
N VAL A 156 -19.60 0.70 9.20
CA VAL A 156 -20.17 1.32 8.00
C VAL A 156 -20.15 2.84 8.17
N ILE A 157 -19.10 3.48 7.65
CA ILE A 157 -18.89 4.93 7.82
C ILE A 157 -19.74 5.71 6.82
N ARG A 158 -19.66 5.37 5.53
CA ARG A 158 -20.32 6.15 4.46
C ARG A 158 -21.78 5.75 4.32
N GLY A 159 -22.66 6.76 4.18
CA GLY A 159 -24.09 6.57 3.97
C GLY A 159 -24.92 6.59 5.26
N ILE A 160 -24.36 6.07 6.37
CA ILE A 160 -25.06 6.05 7.67
C ILE A 160 -24.92 7.39 8.43
N GLU A 161 -24.02 8.29 7.99
CA GLU A 161 -23.70 9.53 8.71
C GLU A 161 -24.85 10.54 8.86
N SER A 162 -25.86 10.46 7.99
CA SER A 162 -27.02 11.37 7.98
C SER A 162 -28.22 10.88 8.78
N PHE A 163 -28.19 9.65 9.27
CA PHE A 163 -29.32 9.06 10.00
C PHE A 163 -29.39 9.61 11.43
N SER A 164 -30.56 10.12 11.79
CA SER A 164 -30.91 10.50 13.17
C SER A 164 -31.49 9.31 13.94
N MET A 165 -31.42 9.37 15.27
CA MET A 165 -31.91 8.29 16.15
C MET A 165 -33.41 7.97 15.99
N LYS A 166 -34.18 8.85 15.35
CA LYS A 166 -35.63 8.69 15.13
C LYS A 166 -35.98 8.04 13.78
N GLU A 167 -35.03 7.89 12.87
CA GLU A 167 -35.21 7.30 11.53
C GLU A 167 -34.91 5.79 11.53
N TRP A 168 -35.32 5.08 12.58
CA TRP A 168 -35.12 3.64 12.75
C TRP A 168 -35.90 2.80 11.73
N ASP A 169 -36.89 3.39 11.07
CA ASP A 169 -37.80 2.78 10.11
C ASP A 169 -37.22 2.68 8.69
N GLN A 170 -36.10 3.35 8.40
CA GLN A 170 -35.42 3.34 7.10
C GLN A 170 -34.41 2.18 6.96
N LEU A 171 -34.85 0.96 7.28
CA LEU A 171 -33.98 -0.24 7.26
C LEU A 171 -33.41 -0.57 5.86
N GLY A 172 -34.14 -0.24 4.78
CA GLY A 172 -33.69 -0.52 3.40
C GLY A 172 -32.45 0.28 2.99
N ASP A 173 -32.31 1.51 3.47
CA ASP A 173 -31.13 2.33 3.19
C ASP A 173 -29.92 1.84 4.00
N ILE A 174 -30.13 1.44 5.27
CA ILE A 174 -29.10 0.82 6.11
C ILE A 174 -28.60 -0.48 5.48
N GLU A 175 -29.51 -1.33 4.99
CA GLU A 175 -29.19 -2.57 4.28
C GLU A 175 -28.35 -2.27 3.03
N THR A 176 -28.80 -1.34 2.19
CA THR A 176 -28.08 -0.94 0.96
C THR A 176 -26.66 -0.43 1.26
N HIS A 177 -26.49 0.40 2.29
CA HIS A 177 -25.16 0.91 2.67
C HIS A 177 -24.27 -0.18 3.28
N THR A 178 -24.86 -1.10 4.04
CA THR A 178 -24.13 -2.24 4.61
C THR A 178 -23.67 -3.21 3.53
N ASP A 179 -24.52 -3.52 2.55
CA ASP A 179 -24.18 -4.40 1.41
C ASP A 179 -23.03 -3.81 0.60
N ASN A 180 -23.09 -2.51 0.29
CA ASN A 180 -22.01 -1.82 -0.42
C ASN A 180 -20.70 -1.81 0.38
N TYR A 181 -20.77 -1.65 1.71
CA TYR A 181 -19.60 -1.72 2.59
C TYR A 181 -18.97 -3.13 2.60
N LEU A 182 -19.79 -4.17 2.71
CA LEU A 182 -19.31 -5.55 2.70
C LEU A 182 -18.76 -5.98 1.33
N ALA A 183 -19.26 -5.40 0.24
CA ALA A 183 -18.77 -5.63 -1.12
C ALA A 183 -17.44 -4.92 -1.44
N MET A 184 -16.94 -4.03 -0.58
CA MET A 184 -15.63 -3.41 -0.77
C MET A 184 -14.53 -4.47 -0.72
N GLY A 185 -13.64 -4.49 -1.72
CA GLY A 185 -12.62 -5.56 -1.86
C GLY A 185 -11.77 -5.79 -0.60
N ASN A 186 -11.32 -4.72 0.05
CA ASN A 186 -10.55 -4.80 1.30
C ASN A 186 -11.36 -5.38 2.48
N VAL A 187 -12.65 -5.07 2.56
CA VAL A 187 -13.55 -5.57 3.61
C VAL A 187 -13.84 -7.05 3.36
N SER A 188 -14.21 -7.41 2.13
CA SER A 188 -14.46 -8.80 1.73
C SER A 188 -13.25 -9.69 1.99
N GLU A 189 -12.04 -9.29 1.57
CA GLU A 189 -10.80 -10.04 1.80
C GLU A 189 -10.49 -10.23 3.29
N SER A 190 -10.74 -9.19 4.10
CA SER A 190 -10.55 -9.25 5.56
C SER A 190 -11.54 -10.19 6.23
N LEU A 191 -12.77 -10.25 5.73
CA LEU A 191 -13.83 -11.13 6.18
C LEU A 191 -13.53 -12.59 5.84
N ASP A 192 -13.11 -12.87 4.61
CA ASP A 192 -12.70 -14.20 4.15
C ASP A 192 -11.48 -14.72 4.90
N SER A 193 -10.52 -13.84 5.19
CA SER A 193 -9.35 -14.18 6.02
C SER A 193 -9.76 -14.53 7.45
N SER A 194 -10.72 -13.79 8.01
CA SER A 194 -11.26 -14.06 9.35
C SER A 194 -12.04 -15.37 9.40
N LEU A 195 -12.82 -15.67 8.35
CA LEU A 195 -13.54 -16.94 8.21
C LEU A 195 -12.58 -18.14 8.18
N ARG A 196 -11.52 -18.05 7.38
CA ARG A 196 -10.47 -19.09 7.31
C ARG A 196 -9.84 -19.37 8.68
N ARG A 197 -9.53 -18.32 9.47
CA ARG A 197 -9.00 -18.46 10.83
C ARG A 197 -9.98 -19.11 11.79
N LEU A 198 -11.25 -18.71 11.75
CA LEU A 198 -12.31 -19.29 12.57
C LEU A 198 -12.51 -20.78 12.26
N GLN A 199 -12.46 -21.16 10.98
CA GLN A 199 -12.55 -22.55 10.53
C GLN A 199 -11.33 -23.38 10.96
N ALA A 200 -10.12 -22.85 10.79
CA ALA A 200 -8.89 -23.52 11.18
C ALA A 200 -8.75 -23.70 12.71
N ARG A 201 -9.43 -22.84 13.51
CA ARG A 201 -9.35 -22.81 14.98
C ARG A 201 -7.93 -22.65 15.53
N VAL A 202 -7.01 -22.11 14.72
CA VAL A 202 -5.63 -21.82 15.13
C VAL A 202 -5.58 -20.39 15.65
N GLY A 203 -5.19 -20.22 16.92
CA GLY A 203 -4.93 -18.89 17.48
C GLY A 203 -3.44 -18.57 17.46
N SER A 204 -3.07 -17.45 16.83
CA SER A 204 -1.69 -16.97 16.74
C SER A 204 -1.23 -16.21 17.99
N VAL A 205 -2.18 -15.70 18.78
CA VAL A 205 -1.93 -14.82 19.93
C VAL A 205 -2.63 -15.34 21.18
N THR A 206 -2.05 -15.08 22.36
CA THR A 206 -2.63 -15.45 23.67
C THR A 206 -3.41 -14.29 24.31
N LEU A 207 -4.39 -14.61 25.16
CA LEU A 207 -5.15 -13.59 25.91
C LEU A 207 -4.26 -12.68 26.76
N SER A 208 -3.13 -13.17 27.30
CA SER A 208 -2.17 -12.33 28.03
C SER A 208 -1.51 -11.26 27.15
N GLN A 209 -1.21 -11.60 25.89
CA GLN A 209 -0.62 -10.64 24.95
C GLN A 209 -1.65 -9.58 24.53
N LEU A 210 -2.94 -9.93 24.51
CA LEU A 210 -4.03 -9.02 24.15
C LEU A 210 -4.48 -8.10 25.30
N SER A 211 -4.33 -8.53 26.56
CA SER A 211 -4.91 -7.84 27.73
C SER A 211 -3.94 -6.91 28.48
N GLN A 212 -2.64 -6.96 28.21
CA GLN A 212 -1.67 -6.07 28.86
C GLN A 212 -1.52 -4.74 28.08
N PRO A 213 -1.66 -3.57 28.75
CA PRO A 213 -1.41 -2.27 28.12
C PRO A 213 0.07 -2.01 27.79
N SER A 214 1.00 -2.79 28.34
CA SER A 214 2.44 -2.51 28.31
C SER A 214 3.32 -3.64 27.76
N SER A 215 2.78 -4.61 27.01
CA SER A 215 3.60 -5.70 26.45
C SER A 215 3.29 -6.14 25.02
N ILE A 216 2.40 -5.46 24.31
CA ILE A 216 2.52 -5.42 22.85
C ILE A 216 3.55 -4.33 22.58
N ARG A 217 4.83 -4.72 22.43
CA ARG A 217 5.82 -3.81 21.85
C ARG A 217 5.22 -3.34 20.53
N ILE A 218 4.85 -2.06 20.43
CA ILE A 218 4.56 -1.45 19.14
C ILE A 218 5.83 -1.69 18.33
N MET A 219 5.76 -2.60 17.36
CA MET A 219 6.92 -2.94 16.57
C MET A 219 6.94 -1.94 15.42
N ALA A 220 7.95 -1.07 15.43
CA ALA A 220 8.24 -0.26 14.26
C ALA A 220 8.36 -1.17 13.02
N LYS A 221 7.92 -0.66 11.88
CA LYS A 221 8.05 -1.34 10.60
C LYS A 221 9.52 -1.70 10.37
N ARG A 222 9.77 -2.89 9.85
CA ARG A 222 11.10 -3.36 9.46
C ARG A 222 11.19 -3.42 7.95
N PRO A 223 12.40 -3.28 7.38
CA PRO A 223 12.62 -3.59 5.98
C PRO A 223 12.13 -5.02 5.66
N PRO A 224 11.57 -5.25 4.46
CA PRO A 224 11.20 -6.59 4.05
C PRO A 224 12.43 -7.50 4.01
N PRO A 225 12.29 -8.81 4.27
CA PRO A 225 13.40 -9.75 4.16
C PRO A 225 13.92 -9.81 2.72
N VAL A 226 15.22 -10.10 2.60
CA VAL A 226 15.83 -10.34 1.29
C VAL A 226 15.20 -11.59 0.67
N SER A 227 14.75 -11.47 -0.57
CA SER A 227 14.11 -12.55 -1.30
C SER A 227 15.05 -13.76 -1.47
N PRO A 228 14.55 -15.01 -1.35
CA PRO A 228 15.34 -16.19 -1.69
C PRO A 228 15.80 -16.23 -3.16
N CYS A 229 15.16 -15.45 -4.03
CA CYS A 229 15.52 -15.30 -5.44
C CYS A 229 16.32 -14.02 -5.71
N PHE A 230 16.80 -13.34 -4.66
CA PHE A 230 17.63 -12.15 -4.81
C PHE A 230 18.98 -12.53 -5.46
N VAL A 231 19.34 -11.78 -6.50
CA VAL A 231 20.64 -11.85 -7.15
C VAL A 231 21.37 -10.54 -6.88
N LEU A 232 22.55 -10.63 -6.27
CA LEU A 232 23.36 -9.46 -5.99
C LEU A 232 23.89 -8.86 -7.30
N ARG A 233 23.63 -7.57 -7.48
CA ARG A 233 24.10 -6.80 -8.63
C ARG A 233 25.36 -6.06 -8.24
N GLU A 234 26.51 -6.58 -8.67
CA GLU A 234 27.84 -6.12 -8.22
C GLU A 234 28.06 -4.62 -8.41
N LYS A 235 27.69 -4.07 -9.58
CA LYS A 235 27.92 -2.64 -9.86
C LYS A 235 27.07 -1.72 -8.97
N PRO A 236 25.73 -1.86 -8.88
CA PRO A 236 24.93 -1.09 -7.93
C PRO A 236 25.33 -1.30 -6.46
N TRP A 237 25.67 -2.54 -6.09
CA TRP A 237 26.10 -2.87 -4.74
C TRP A 237 27.36 -2.12 -4.32
N ARG A 238 28.41 -2.19 -5.14
CA ARG A 238 29.67 -1.49 -4.88
C ARG A 238 29.47 0.02 -4.78
N ALA A 239 28.68 0.60 -5.70
CA ALA A 239 28.36 2.02 -5.64
C ALA A 239 27.66 2.40 -4.32
N MET A 240 26.70 1.60 -3.86
CA MET A 240 26.01 1.83 -2.59
C MET A 240 26.97 1.74 -1.40
N VAL A 241 27.85 0.73 -1.37
CA VAL A 241 28.88 0.58 -0.33
C VAL A 241 29.85 1.77 -0.36
N ASP A 242 30.29 2.21 -1.53
CA ASP A 242 31.19 3.34 -1.67
C ASP A 242 30.57 4.64 -1.15
N TYR A 243 29.31 4.91 -1.51
CA TYR A 243 28.60 6.11 -1.06
C TYR A 243 28.33 6.10 0.45
N LEU A 244 27.96 4.95 1.03
CA LEU A 244 27.49 4.89 2.42
C LEU A 244 28.58 4.54 3.42
N VAL A 245 29.53 3.69 3.05
CA VAL A 245 30.54 3.13 3.96
C VAL A 245 31.91 3.75 3.72
N THR A 246 32.39 3.67 2.47
CA THR A 246 33.78 4.06 2.13
C THR A 246 33.97 5.58 2.13
N SER A 247 32.95 6.36 1.75
CA SER A 247 33.07 7.82 1.68
C SER A 247 33.24 8.47 3.07
N SER A 248 34.32 9.22 3.24
CA SER A 248 34.68 9.98 4.45
C SER A 248 34.10 11.39 4.45
N SER A 249 32.83 11.54 4.03
CA SER A 249 32.15 12.83 4.06
C SER A 249 31.75 13.22 5.50
N SER A 250 32.00 14.48 5.86
CA SER A 250 31.51 15.11 7.09
C SER A 250 30.12 15.76 6.91
N ARG A 251 29.41 15.47 5.82
CA ARG A 251 28.03 15.90 5.60
C ARG A 251 27.08 14.74 5.89
N GLN A 252 25.84 15.08 6.25
CA GLN A 252 24.76 14.11 6.32
C GLN A 252 24.65 13.34 5.00
N LYS A 253 24.53 12.01 5.07
CA LYS A 253 24.48 11.14 3.89
C LYS A 253 23.03 10.94 3.45
N ILE A 254 22.72 11.37 2.23
CA ILE A 254 21.42 11.17 1.59
C ILE A 254 21.68 10.49 0.25
N LEU A 255 21.19 9.26 0.10
CA LEU A 255 21.33 8.45 -1.11
C LEU A 255 19.95 8.10 -1.67
N PRO A 256 19.48 8.84 -2.69
CA PRO A 256 18.35 8.42 -3.51
C PRO A 256 18.74 7.23 -4.38
N ILE A 257 17.87 6.22 -4.39
CA ILE A 257 17.92 5.04 -5.27
C ILE A 257 16.65 5.09 -6.12
N THR A 258 16.80 5.42 -7.40
CA THR A 258 15.64 5.60 -8.30
C THR A 258 15.61 4.53 -9.39
N GLY A 259 14.46 4.34 -10.01
CA GLY A 259 14.31 3.43 -11.15
C GLY A 259 12.91 2.85 -11.27
N MET A 260 12.65 2.12 -12.34
CA MET A 260 11.33 1.56 -12.64
C MET A 260 10.80 0.64 -11.52
N GLY A 261 9.47 0.52 -11.39
CA GLY A 261 8.85 -0.46 -10.49
C GLY A 261 9.34 -1.89 -10.81
N GLY A 262 9.73 -2.65 -9.78
CA GLY A 262 10.17 -4.04 -9.94
C GLY A 262 11.64 -4.27 -10.30
N CYS A 263 12.50 -3.23 -10.34
CA CYS A 263 13.94 -3.39 -10.62
C CYS A 263 14.80 -3.81 -9.41
N GLY A 264 14.22 -3.90 -8.20
CA GLY A 264 14.88 -4.43 -7.00
C GLY A 264 15.45 -3.40 -6.02
N LYS A 265 15.02 -2.12 -6.07
CA LYS A 265 15.51 -1.05 -5.17
C LYS A 265 15.39 -1.41 -3.69
N THR A 266 14.18 -1.79 -3.26
CA THR A 266 13.89 -2.18 -1.87
C THR A 266 14.70 -3.41 -1.44
N GLN A 267 14.86 -4.38 -2.34
CA GLN A 267 15.68 -5.58 -2.08
C GLN A 267 17.17 -5.25 -1.91
N LEU A 268 17.71 -4.32 -2.69
CA LEU A 268 19.09 -3.84 -2.53
C LEU A 268 19.29 -3.14 -1.17
N VAL A 269 18.32 -2.34 -0.72
CA VAL A 269 18.36 -1.70 0.60
C VAL A 269 18.27 -2.72 1.73
N SER A 270 17.35 -3.68 1.63
CA SER A 270 17.23 -4.77 2.61
C SER A 270 18.53 -5.59 2.70
N TYR A 271 19.13 -5.90 1.56
CA TYR A 271 20.41 -6.61 1.50
C TYR A 271 21.54 -5.81 2.15
N PHE A 272 21.62 -4.50 1.89
CA PHE A 272 22.60 -3.62 2.53
C PHE A 272 22.50 -3.63 4.06
N LEU A 273 21.29 -3.51 4.60
CA LEU A 273 21.05 -3.54 6.04
C LEU A 273 21.37 -4.91 6.65
N GLN A 274 21.13 -6.00 5.91
CA GLN A 274 21.49 -7.35 6.33
C GLN A 274 23.01 -7.56 6.41
N GLU A 275 23.77 -7.05 5.43
CA GLU A 275 25.23 -7.19 5.38
C GLU A 275 25.96 -6.24 6.35
N HIS A 276 25.32 -5.16 6.80
CA HIS A 276 25.90 -4.16 7.70
C HIS A 276 25.10 -4.00 9.01
N PRO A 277 24.83 -5.08 9.78
CA PRO A 277 23.92 -5.04 10.92
C PRO A 277 24.43 -4.17 12.08
N ASN A 278 25.75 -3.95 12.16
CA ASN A 278 26.40 -3.19 13.22
C ASN A 278 26.81 -1.77 12.79
N LEU A 279 26.56 -1.38 11.53
CA LEU A 279 26.94 -0.07 11.03
C LEU A 279 26.06 1.05 11.60
N TYR A 280 24.81 0.71 11.90
CA TYR A 280 23.81 1.63 12.45
C TYR A 280 23.24 1.06 13.74
N THR A 281 23.17 1.90 14.77
CA THR A 281 22.57 1.55 16.07
C THR A 281 21.07 1.35 15.94
N GLN A 282 20.42 2.13 15.06
CA GLN A 282 18.98 2.07 14.80
C GLN A 282 18.69 2.19 13.31
N ALA A 283 17.69 1.43 12.85
CA ALA A 283 17.14 1.50 11.51
C ALA A 283 15.65 1.82 11.57
N VAL A 284 15.24 2.90 10.91
CA VAL A 284 13.86 3.37 10.82
C VAL A 284 13.36 3.13 9.40
N TYR A 285 12.37 2.27 9.24
CA TYR A 285 11.78 1.98 7.93
C TYR A 285 10.41 2.64 7.81
N VAL A 286 10.20 3.41 6.76
CA VAL A 286 9.03 4.26 6.57
C VAL A 286 8.49 4.11 5.16
N ASP A 287 7.18 3.90 5.04
CA ASP A 287 6.44 3.98 3.80
C ASP A 287 6.24 5.43 3.35
N ALA A 288 6.96 5.82 2.31
CA ALA A 288 6.92 7.14 1.71
C ALA A 288 5.90 7.27 0.57
N SER A 289 4.95 6.34 0.44
CA SER A 289 3.89 6.40 -0.58
C SER A 289 2.94 7.58 -0.45
N SER A 290 2.81 8.16 0.75
CA SER A 290 1.98 9.35 0.98
C SER A 290 2.42 10.09 2.25
N THR A 291 2.03 11.37 2.36
CA THR A 291 2.23 12.14 3.60
C THR A 291 1.61 11.46 4.83
N SER A 292 0.42 10.85 4.69
CA SER A 292 -0.22 10.10 5.77
C SER A 292 0.55 8.85 6.18
N SER A 293 1.10 8.12 5.21
CA SER A 293 1.90 6.91 5.46
C SER A 293 3.16 7.26 6.25
N ILE A 294 3.89 8.30 5.82
CA ILE A 294 5.11 8.78 6.48
C ILE A 294 4.84 9.17 7.94
N ARG A 295 3.80 9.98 8.16
CA ARG A 295 3.41 10.43 9.51
C ARG A 295 3.06 9.26 10.42
N THR A 296 2.29 8.30 9.89
CA THR A 296 1.86 7.11 10.63
C THR A 296 3.04 6.24 11.03
N ASP A 297 3.97 5.99 10.11
CA ASP A 297 5.13 5.14 10.35
C ASP A 297 6.14 5.79 11.32
N PHE A 298 6.39 7.10 11.19
CA PHE A 298 7.22 7.82 12.16
C PHE A 298 6.59 7.85 13.55
N GLN A 299 5.29 8.11 13.66
CA GLN A 299 4.57 8.06 14.94
C GLN A 299 4.62 6.67 15.56
N THR A 300 4.46 5.62 14.75
CA THR A 300 4.55 4.22 15.19
C THR A 300 5.96 3.89 15.67
N TRP A 301 7.00 4.35 14.97
CA TRP A 301 8.38 4.17 15.39
C TRP A 301 8.70 4.92 16.69
N ALA A 302 8.27 6.17 16.85
CA ALA A 302 8.50 6.93 18.09
C ALA A 302 7.86 6.23 19.30
N ARG A 303 6.64 5.71 19.13
CA ARG A 303 5.94 4.91 20.15
C ARG A 303 6.67 3.61 20.48
N ALA A 304 7.41 3.03 19.53
CA ALA A 304 8.16 1.79 19.71
C ALA A 304 9.40 1.95 20.62
N LEU A 305 9.97 3.16 20.70
CA LEU A 305 11.14 3.45 21.55
C LEU A 305 10.80 3.39 23.05
N GLY A 306 9.54 3.62 23.42
CA GLY A 306 8.98 3.30 24.73
C GLY A 306 9.56 4.09 25.90
N ASP A 307 9.22 5.39 26.02
CA ASP A 307 9.58 6.25 27.17
C ASP A 307 8.53 7.35 27.43
N GLY A 308 7.25 6.98 27.58
CA GLY A 308 6.17 7.96 27.83
C GLY A 308 5.54 8.58 26.57
N HIS A 309 5.95 8.09 25.41
CA HIS A 309 5.53 8.53 24.07
C HIS A 309 4.15 8.01 23.60
N GLY A 310 3.24 7.72 24.54
CA GLY A 310 1.96 7.05 24.26
C GLY A 310 0.91 7.94 23.56
N THR A 311 1.08 9.27 23.62
CA THR A 311 0.19 10.29 23.05
C THR A 311 0.78 11.02 21.85
N ASP A 312 1.96 10.60 21.40
CA ASP A 312 2.82 11.39 20.52
C ASP A 312 2.25 11.61 19.13
N VAL A 313 2.58 12.75 18.57
CA VAL A 313 2.32 13.14 17.19
C VAL A 313 3.59 12.89 16.36
N TRP A 314 3.50 12.78 15.03
CA TRP A 314 4.67 12.44 14.20
C TRP A 314 5.84 13.43 14.35
N GLU A 315 5.58 14.69 14.73
CA GLU A 315 6.60 15.70 15.03
C GLU A 315 7.52 15.29 16.21
N ASP A 316 7.03 14.47 17.15
CA ASP A 316 7.84 13.94 18.25
C ASP A 316 8.91 12.97 17.76
N ALA A 317 8.59 12.17 16.74
CA ALA A 317 9.58 11.33 16.06
C ALA A 317 10.72 12.19 15.48
N PHE A 318 10.37 13.34 14.89
CA PHE A 318 11.34 14.30 14.36
C PHE A 318 12.23 14.91 15.44
N ARG A 319 11.68 15.21 16.62
CA ARG A 319 12.48 15.69 17.75
C ARG A 319 13.51 14.64 18.16
N THR A 320 13.10 13.39 18.30
CA THR A 320 14.01 12.28 18.65
C THR A 320 15.08 12.04 17.58
N LEU A 321 14.69 12.09 16.31
CA LEU A 321 15.62 11.96 15.19
C LEU A 321 16.65 13.11 15.16
N ASN A 322 16.26 14.34 15.49
CA ASN A 322 17.19 15.48 15.54
C ASN A 322 18.03 15.55 16.84
N SER A 323 17.96 14.51 17.69
CA SER A 323 18.73 14.42 18.93
C SER A 323 19.40 13.05 19.08
N VAL A 324 20.06 12.56 18.01
CA VAL A 324 20.77 11.27 18.04
C VAL A 324 21.84 11.27 19.15
N PRO A 325 21.89 10.25 20.01
CA PRO A 325 22.91 10.16 21.05
C PRO A 325 24.33 10.22 20.48
N ARG A 326 25.24 10.90 21.20
CA ARG A 326 26.64 11.05 20.76
C ARG A 326 27.29 9.67 20.58
N GLY A 327 27.89 9.47 19.40
CA GLY A 327 28.59 8.23 19.05
C GLY A 327 27.70 7.18 18.38
N GLU A 328 26.39 7.39 18.32
CA GLU A 328 25.49 6.54 17.55
C GLU A 328 25.36 7.02 16.10
N ARG A 329 25.02 6.09 15.21
CA ARG A 329 24.64 6.37 13.82
C ARG A 329 23.35 5.70 13.51
N TRP A 330 22.40 6.43 12.97
CA TRP A 330 21.07 5.92 12.65
C TRP A 330 20.86 5.94 11.14
N ILE A 331 19.98 5.07 10.65
CA ILE A 331 19.58 5.04 9.25
C ILE A 331 18.07 5.13 9.11
N ILE A 332 17.61 5.97 8.19
CA ILE A 332 16.20 6.10 7.81
C ILE A 332 16.06 5.62 6.37
N VAL A 333 15.10 4.73 6.15
CA VAL A 333 14.71 4.26 4.82
C VAL A 333 13.32 4.78 4.52
N LEU A 334 13.22 5.69 3.56
CA LEU A 334 11.99 6.20 2.97
C LEU A 334 11.70 5.40 1.70
N ASP A 335 10.85 4.39 1.79
CA ASP A 335 10.57 3.45 0.70
C ASP A 335 9.30 3.84 -0.08
N ASN A 336 9.31 3.70 -1.41
CA ASN A 336 8.20 4.06 -2.31
C ASN A 336 7.83 5.56 -2.33
N ALA A 337 8.82 6.45 -2.29
CA ALA A 337 8.62 7.89 -2.47
C ALA A 337 8.29 8.25 -3.94
N ASP A 338 7.27 7.62 -4.51
CA ASP A 338 6.97 7.64 -5.96
C ASP A 338 6.16 8.87 -6.40
N ASP A 339 5.42 9.51 -5.47
CA ASP A 339 4.54 10.65 -5.76
C ASP A 339 5.36 11.94 -6.01
N PRO A 340 5.31 12.54 -7.22
CA PRO A 340 6.03 13.78 -7.51
C PRO A 340 5.56 14.98 -6.69
N ASP A 341 4.31 14.99 -6.24
CA ASP A 341 3.72 16.08 -5.44
C ASP A 341 4.02 15.94 -3.94
N LEU A 342 4.69 14.85 -3.54
CA LEU A 342 5.09 14.62 -2.16
C LEU A 342 6.18 15.61 -1.75
N ALA A 343 5.87 16.45 -0.77
CA ALA A 343 6.82 17.38 -0.14
C ALA A 343 7.83 16.66 0.78
N ILE A 344 8.59 15.69 0.24
CA ILE A 344 9.49 14.79 0.97
C ILE A 344 10.53 15.53 1.81
N ASN A 345 10.99 16.70 1.36
CA ASN A 345 11.94 17.56 2.09
C ASN A 345 11.46 17.92 3.50
N SER A 346 10.16 18.02 3.71
CA SER A 346 9.55 18.30 5.02
C SER A 346 9.71 17.13 6.00
N PHE A 347 10.10 15.96 5.50
CA PHE A 347 10.27 14.71 6.22
C PHE A 347 11.72 14.22 6.22
N LEU A 348 12.70 15.12 6.00
CA LEU A 348 14.12 14.81 6.15
C LEU A 348 14.68 15.46 7.43
N PRO A 349 15.06 14.69 8.46
CA PRO A 349 15.73 15.25 9.64
C PRO A 349 17.12 15.76 9.29
N GLN A 350 17.62 16.73 10.06
CA GLN A 350 18.89 17.42 9.79
C GLN A 350 19.90 17.06 10.89
N ASP A 351 20.56 15.91 10.75
CA ASP A 351 21.64 15.47 11.64
C ASP A 351 22.67 14.69 10.83
N ILE A 352 23.95 15.04 10.99
CA ILE A 352 25.09 14.37 10.34
C ILE A 352 25.18 12.87 10.69
N ASN A 353 24.67 12.47 11.86
CA ASN A 353 24.69 11.09 12.33
C ASN A 353 23.56 10.24 11.76
N ILE A 354 22.66 10.83 10.95
CA ILE A 354 21.58 10.12 10.28
C ILE A 354 21.92 9.93 8.79
N THR A 355 22.00 8.67 8.37
CA THR A 355 21.98 8.32 6.95
C THR A 355 20.54 8.20 6.46
N ILE A 356 20.22 8.78 5.31
CA ILE A 356 18.90 8.69 4.68
C ILE A 356 19.01 7.95 3.36
N LEU A 357 18.25 6.86 3.22
CA LEU A 357 18.02 6.15 1.97
C LEU A 357 16.61 6.44 1.47
N ILE A 358 16.48 6.76 0.20
CA ILE A 358 15.19 7.03 -0.44
C ILE A 358 15.06 6.08 -1.62
N THR A 359 14.01 5.24 -1.66
CA THR A 359 13.68 4.46 -2.85
C THR A 359 12.51 5.10 -3.59
N SER A 360 12.62 5.24 -4.92
CA SER A 360 11.57 5.89 -5.71
C SER A 360 11.60 5.49 -7.19
N ARG A 361 10.49 5.70 -7.90
CA ARG A 361 10.42 5.73 -9.36
C ARG A 361 10.70 7.10 -9.94
N ASN A 362 10.60 8.15 -9.14
CA ASN A 362 10.84 9.50 -9.59
C ASN A 362 12.35 9.77 -9.63
N PRO A 363 12.98 9.89 -10.81
CA PRO A 363 14.40 10.20 -10.92
C PRO A 363 14.74 11.58 -10.37
N ASP A 364 13.77 12.52 -10.32
CA ASP A 364 14.00 13.89 -9.87
C ASP A 364 14.42 13.96 -8.39
N LEU A 365 14.12 12.92 -7.59
CA LEU A 365 14.61 12.81 -6.22
C LEU A 365 16.13 12.70 -6.11
N GLY A 366 16.83 12.43 -7.22
CA GLY A 366 18.30 12.52 -7.29
C GLY A 366 18.85 13.87 -6.85
N ILE A 367 18.08 14.96 -6.98
CA ILE A 367 18.47 16.32 -6.54
C ILE A 367 18.72 16.42 -5.03
N LEU A 368 18.16 15.51 -4.23
CA LEU A 368 18.30 15.47 -2.77
C LEU A 368 19.62 14.83 -2.32
N SER A 369 20.36 14.24 -3.26
CA SER A 369 21.61 13.55 -2.97
C SER A 369 22.67 14.47 -2.37
N THR A 370 23.31 14.00 -1.30
CA THR A 370 24.52 14.62 -0.73
C THR A 370 25.76 13.75 -0.88
N THR A 371 25.61 12.50 -1.32
CA THR A 371 26.70 11.53 -1.52
C THR A 371 26.77 11.01 -2.94
N GLY A 372 25.62 10.63 -3.51
CA GLY A 372 25.50 10.02 -4.83
C GLY A 372 24.04 9.68 -5.13
N HIS A 373 23.72 9.46 -6.39
CA HIS A 373 22.39 9.06 -6.85
C HIS A 373 22.52 7.74 -7.61
N LEU A 374 21.77 6.73 -7.18
CA LEU A 374 21.84 5.39 -7.76
C LEU A 374 20.60 5.12 -8.62
N GLU A 375 20.74 5.24 -9.94
CA GLU A 375 19.71 4.83 -10.89
C GLU A 375 19.77 3.32 -11.16
N LEU A 376 18.86 2.57 -10.55
CA LEU A 376 18.75 1.13 -10.68
C LEU A 376 17.88 0.77 -11.90
N GLY A 377 18.54 0.37 -12.98
CA GLY A 377 17.90 -0.05 -14.23
C GLY A 377 17.71 -1.57 -14.36
N GLU A 378 17.61 -2.01 -15.62
CA GLU A 378 17.53 -3.42 -16.05
C GLU A 378 18.73 -4.24 -15.55
N MET A 379 18.53 -5.55 -15.35
CA MET A 379 19.63 -6.48 -15.04
C MET A 379 20.51 -6.71 -16.27
N THR A 380 21.79 -7.02 -16.07
CA THR A 380 22.61 -7.56 -17.15
C THR A 380 22.08 -8.93 -17.59
N ALA A 381 22.44 -9.40 -18.78
CA ALA A 381 21.98 -10.71 -19.27
C ALA A 381 22.35 -11.85 -18.30
N ASP A 382 23.54 -11.79 -17.71
CA ASP A 382 24.01 -12.79 -16.73
C ASP A 382 23.24 -12.71 -15.42
N GLU A 383 23.09 -11.50 -14.86
CA GLU A 383 22.27 -11.26 -13.65
C GLU A 383 20.82 -11.75 -13.87
N ALA A 384 20.25 -11.44 -15.04
CA ALA A 384 18.89 -11.80 -15.42
C ALA A 384 18.71 -13.31 -15.58
N LEU A 385 19.65 -13.98 -16.23
CA LEU A 385 19.67 -15.43 -16.36
C LEU A 385 19.76 -16.09 -14.98
N SER A 386 20.68 -15.63 -14.11
CA SER A 386 20.79 -16.15 -12.74
C SER A 386 19.48 -16.00 -11.97
N ALA A 387 18.81 -14.85 -12.07
CA ALA A 387 17.53 -14.62 -11.37
C ALA A 387 16.42 -15.56 -11.88
N LEU A 388 16.33 -15.75 -13.20
CA LEU A 388 15.37 -16.67 -13.82
C LEU A 388 15.62 -18.12 -13.39
N LEU A 389 16.87 -18.58 -13.43
CA LEU A 389 17.26 -19.94 -13.06
C LEU A 389 17.03 -20.21 -11.57
N GLN A 390 17.41 -19.27 -10.71
CA GLN A 390 17.24 -19.37 -9.25
C GLN A 390 15.75 -19.42 -8.87
N ALA A 391 14.91 -18.60 -9.51
CA ALA A 391 13.46 -18.64 -9.31
C ALA A 391 12.83 -19.95 -9.84
N ALA A 392 13.33 -20.48 -10.95
CA ALA A 392 12.90 -21.75 -11.51
C ALA A 392 13.50 -22.99 -10.83
N ARG A 393 14.45 -22.81 -9.90
CA ARG A 393 15.29 -23.85 -9.30
C ARG A 393 15.94 -24.77 -10.34
N ARG A 394 16.57 -24.15 -11.35
CA ARG A 394 17.30 -24.86 -12.40
C ARG A 394 18.79 -24.59 -12.31
N GLU A 395 19.56 -25.61 -12.66
CA GLU A 395 21.02 -25.55 -12.71
C GLU A 395 21.49 -25.64 -14.17
N LEU A 396 22.68 -25.10 -14.43
CA LEU A 396 23.37 -25.25 -15.71
C LEU A 396 24.14 -26.59 -15.72
N PRO A 397 24.38 -27.18 -16.91
CA PRO A 397 23.96 -26.71 -18.22
C PRO A 397 22.49 -27.04 -18.53
N LEU A 398 21.82 -26.14 -19.25
CA LEU A 398 20.51 -26.43 -19.85
C LEU A 398 20.69 -26.98 -21.26
N PRO A 399 19.72 -27.78 -21.76
CA PRO A 399 19.66 -28.11 -23.19
C PRO A 399 19.64 -26.86 -24.07
N ASP A 400 20.29 -26.92 -25.24
CA ASP A 400 20.45 -25.74 -26.13
C ASP A 400 19.14 -25.03 -26.46
N GLN A 401 18.07 -25.80 -26.71
CA GLN A 401 16.73 -25.24 -26.97
C GLN A 401 16.19 -24.46 -25.77
N GLU A 402 16.33 -25.00 -24.55
CA GLU A 402 15.91 -24.34 -23.32
C GLU A 402 16.74 -23.09 -23.03
N MET A 403 18.04 -23.15 -23.31
CA MET A 403 18.93 -22.00 -23.15
C MET A 403 18.57 -20.87 -24.14
N ASN A 404 18.24 -21.21 -25.39
CA ASN A 404 17.76 -20.25 -26.38
C ASN A 404 16.43 -19.62 -25.97
N SER A 405 15.48 -20.42 -25.48
CA SER A 405 14.20 -19.93 -24.95
C SER A 405 14.37 -19.05 -23.71
N ALA A 406 15.31 -19.40 -22.81
CA ALA A 406 15.65 -18.56 -21.66
C ALA A 406 16.15 -17.19 -22.12
N HIS A 407 17.11 -17.13 -23.05
CA HIS A 407 17.60 -15.85 -23.59
C HIS A 407 16.51 -15.04 -24.30
N ALA A 408 15.59 -15.70 -25.02
CA ALA A 408 14.45 -15.03 -25.63
C ALA A 408 13.51 -14.43 -24.57
N LEU A 409 13.25 -15.15 -23.48
CA LEU A 409 12.49 -14.63 -22.34
C LEU A 409 13.18 -13.44 -21.67
N LEU A 410 14.50 -13.46 -21.49
CA LEU A 410 15.22 -12.31 -20.91
C LEU A 410 14.96 -11.04 -21.73
N LYS A 411 15.00 -11.15 -23.06
CA LYS A 411 14.71 -10.04 -23.98
C LYS A 411 13.25 -9.58 -23.90
N GLU A 412 12.29 -10.49 -23.93
CA GLU A 412 10.86 -10.14 -23.88
C GLU A 412 10.42 -9.55 -22.53
N LEU A 413 11.04 -9.99 -21.44
CA LEU A 413 10.82 -9.46 -20.09
C LEU A 413 11.67 -8.21 -19.79
N GLY A 414 12.50 -7.76 -20.75
CA GLY A 414 13.35 -6.58 -20.62
C GLY A 414 14.38 -6.68 -19.50
N CYS A 415 14.79 -7.88 -19.11
CA CYS A 415 15.68 -8.12 -17.96
C CYS A 415 15.20 -7.44 -16.65
N LEU A 416 13.88 -7.29 -16.46
CA LEU A 416 13.31 -6.71 -15.25
C LEU A 416 13.24 -7.77 -14.14
N ALA A 417 13.89 -7.49 -13.00
CA ALA A 417 14.05 -8.46 -11.90
C ALA A 417 12.74 -9.15 -11.48
N VAL A 418 11.68 -8.38 -11.19
CA VAL A 418 10.39 -8.96 -10.77
C VAL A 418 9.75 -9.82 -11.86
N ALA A 419 9.88 -9.44 -13.14
CA ALA A 419 9.28 -10.17 -14.25
C ALA A 419 9.99 -11.51 -14.48
N LEU A 420 11.32 -11.54 -14.32
CA LEU A 420 12.14 -12.74 -14.38
C LEU A 420 11.82 -13.71 -13.24
N VAL A 421 11.75 -13.20 -12.00
CA VAL A 421 11.39 -14.00 -10.82
C VAL A 421 9.99 -14.56 -10.97
N GLN A 422 9.05 -13.76 -11.49
CA GLN A 422 7.69 -14.21 -11.77
C GLN A 422 7.66 -15.34 -12.81
N ALA A 423 8.38 -15.18 -13.92
CA ALA A 423 8.48 -16.21 -14.96
C ALA A 423 9.11 -17.52 -14.43
N GLY A 424 10.25 -17.42 -13.73
CA GLY A 424 10.92 -18.58 -13.16
C GLY A 424 10.06 -19.30 -12.11
N THR A 425 9.40 -18.54 -11.24
CA THR A 425 8.50 -19.10 -10.22
C THR A 425 7.29 -19.78 -10.87
N TYR A 426 6.74 -19.21 -11.94
CA TYR A 426 5.65 -19.83 -12.69
C TYR A 426 6.07 -21.18 -13.29
N CYS A 427 7.26 -21.23 -13.90
CA CYS A 427 7.83 -22.50 -14.40
C CYS A 427 8.00 -23.52 -13.27
N LEU A 428 8.52 -23.11 -12.11
CA LEU A 428 8.66 -24.00 -10.96
C LEU A 428 7.31 -24.54 -10.48
N GLN A 429 6.29 -23.69 -10.39
CA GLN A 429 4.96 -24.08 -9.90
C GLN A 429 4.23 -25.06 -10.81
N LEU A 430 4.42 -24.96 -12.12
CA LEU A 430 3.83 -25.88 -13.09
C LEU A 430 4.71 -27.11 -13.39
N SER A 431 5.92 -27.13 -12.85
CA SER A 431 6.76 -28.34 -12.90
C SER A 431 6.13 -29.42 -12.03
N SER A 432 6.28 -30.68 -12.45
CA SER A 432 5.75 -31.83 -11.73
C SER A 432 6.87 -32.78 -11.33
N THR A 433 6.61 -33.62 -10.34
CA THR A 433 7.52 -34.69 -9.93
C THR A 433 6.73 -35.98 -9.90
N VAL A 434 7.19 -36.97 -10.65
CA VAL A 434 6.57 -38.30 -10.73
C VAL A 434 7.61 -39.31 -10.28
N GLY A 435 7.44 -39.84 -9.07
CA GLY A 435 8.48 -40.66 -8.43
C GLY A 435 9.69 -39.81 -8.06
N GLU A 436 10.88 -40.22 -8.53
CA GLU A 436 12.13 -39.47 -8.34
C GLU A 436 12.44 -38.52 -9.52
N ASP A 437 11.67 -38.61 -10.61
CA ASP A 437 11.90 -37.82 -11.82
C ASP A 437 11.20 -36.45 -11.74
N PHE A 438 12.01 -35.39 -11.82
CA PHE A 438 11.51 -34.02 -11.93
C PHE A 438 11.24 -33.68 -13.40
N HIS A 439 9.99 -33.34 -13.71
CA HIS A 439 9.55 -32.91 -15.03
C HIS A 439 9.34 -31.39 -15.04
N PRO A 440 10.31 -30.62 -15.57
CA PRO A 440 10.20 -29.17 -15.58
C PRO A 440 9.15 -28.68 -16.57
N TYR A 441 8.32 -27.70 -16.16
CA TYR A 441 7.56 -26.88 -17.10
C TYR A 441 8.53 -25.91 -17.79
N THR A 442 8.83 -26.14 -19.06
CA THR A 442 10.02 -25.64 -19.74
C THR A 442 9.96 -24.13 -20.01
N PHE A 443 11.11 -23.49 -20.20
CA PHE A 443 11.17 -22.08 -20.61
C PHE A 443 10.59 -21.90 -22.00
N THR A 444 10.72 -22.90 -22.86
CA THR A 444 10.05 -22.92 -24.17
C THR A 444 8.52 -22.88 -24.01
N GLN A 445 7.94 -23.72 -23.16
CA GLN A 445 6.50 -23.72 -22.89
C GLN A 445 6.02 -22.39 -22.30
N TYR A 446 6.78 -21.82 -21.36
CA TYR A 446 6.44 -20.52 -20.79
C TYR A 446 6.52 -19.39 -21.82
N LEU A 447 7.53 -19.39 -22.69
CA LEU A 447 7.68 -18.38 -23.75
C LEU A 447 6.48 -18.39 -24.72
N ASP A 448 6.03 -19.56 -25.14
CA ASP A 448 4.86 -19.69 -26.03
C ASP A 448 3.58 -19.19 -25.34
N LEU A 449 3.40 -19.55 -24.06
CA LEU A 449 2.29 -19.06 -23.25
C LEU A 449 2.36 -17.53 -23.06
N PHE A 450 3.56 -17.00 -22.78
CA PHE A 450 3.82 -15.59 -22.57
C PHE A 450 3.46 -14.77 -23.81
N ARG A 451 3.88 -15.19 -25.00
CA ARG A 451 3.55 -14.50 -26.26
C ARG A 451 2.05 -14.41 -26.52
N SER A 452 1.30 -15.42 -26.07
CA SER A 452 -0.15 -15.50 -26.31
C SER A 452 -0.99 -14.82 -25.22
N HIS A 453 -0.51 -14.80 -23.97
CA HIS A 453 -1.27 -14.36 -22.79
C HIS A 453 -0.49 -13.39 -21.89
N ARG A 454 0.42 -12.60 -22.48
CA ARG A 454 1.33 -11.69 -21.78
C ARG A 454 0.60 -10.82 -20.75
N ALA A 455 -0.47 -10.14 -21.18
CA ALA A 455 -1.18 -9.18 -20.33
C ALA A 455 -1.76 -9.83 -19.07
N ASP A 456 -2.33 -11.03 -19.19
CA ASP A 456 -2.89 -11.76 -18.06
C ASP A 456 -1.81 -12.26 -17.11
N LEU A 457 -0.70 -12.77 -17.66
CA LEU A 457 0.44 -13.19 -16.86
C LEU A 457 1.06 -12.03 -16.10
N MET A 458 1.30 -10.89 -16.75
CA MET A 458 1.95 -9.74 -16.12
C MET A 458 1.05 -8.94 -15.16
N LYS A 459 -0.28 -9.15 -15.21
CA LYS A 459 -1.23 -8.61 -14.21
C LYS A 459 -1.31 -9.45 -12.94
N LYS A 460 -1.18 -10.78 -13.06
CA LYS A 460 -1.21 -11.68 -11.91
C LYS A 460 -0.05 -11.34 -10.96
N ALA A 461 -0.36 -11.25 -9.67
CA ALA A 461 0.65 -11.16 -8.64
C ALA A 461 1.49 -12.45 -8.63
N GLY A 462 2.80 -12.32 -8.39
CA GLY A 462 3.64 -13.46 -8.09
C GLY A 462 3.09 -14.21 -6.86
N PRO A 463 3.25 -15.54 -6.78
CA PRO A 463 2.80 -16.30 -5.63
C PRO A 463 3.60 -15.90 -4.39
N ALA A 464 2.92 -15.40 -3.37
CA ALA A 464 3.39 -15.22 -1.99
C ALA A 464 4.91 -15.03 -1.83
N SER A 465 5.46 -13.91 -2.31
CA SER A 465 6.79 -13.49 -1.88
C SER A 465 6.83 -13.27 -0.36
N LEU A 466 7.94 -13.66 0.26
CA LEU A 466 8.30 -13.27 1.63
C LEU A 466 8.43 -11.74 1.84
N ASP A 467 8.55 -10.97 0.75
CA ASP A 467 8.66 -9.50 0.78
C ASP A 467 7.32 -8.76 0.73
N ASN A 468 6.19 -9.47 0.82
CA ASN A 468 4.82 -8.92 0.76
C ASN A 468 4.52 -8.10 -0.52
N TYR A 469 5.34 -8.20 -1.57
CA TYR A 469 5.07 -7.53 -2.84
C TYR A 469 4.01 -8.30 -3.65
N GLN A 470 2.74 -7.89 -3.53
CA GLN A 470 1.58 -8.61 -4.09
C GLN A 470 1.09 -8.06 -5.44
N ARG A 471 1.91 -7.33 -6.19
CA ARG A 471 1.47 -6.69 -7.45
C ARG A 471 2.25 -7.22 -8.65
N GLY A 472 1.54 -7.60 -9.71
CA GLY A 472 2.15 -7.85 -11.02
C GLY A 472 2.75 -6.58 -11.63
N VAL A 473 3.62 -6.75 -12.63
CA VAL A 473 4.25 -5.63 -13.36
C VAL A 473 3.19 -4.72 -13.97
N TYR A 474 2.21 -5.29 -14.69
CA TYR A 474 1.19 -4.50 -15.38
C TYR A 474 0.27 -3.78 -14.41
N THR A 475 -0.10 -4.42 -13.30
CA THR A 475 -0.88 -3.79 -12.22
C THR A 475 -0.18 -2.56 -11.66
N THR A 476 1.15 -2.59 -11.58
CA THR A 476 1.96 -1.49 -11.09
C THR A 476 2.02 -0.32 -12.09
N LEU A 477 2.02 -0.62 -13.39
CA LEU A 477 1.91 0.35 -14.47
C LEU A 477 0.50 0.96 -14.53
N ASP A 478 -0.54 0.14 -14.41
CA ASP A 478 -1.94 0.58 -14.39
C ASP A 478 -2.20 1.64 -13.31
N LEU A 479 -1.64 1.45 -12.10
CA LEU A 479 -1.75 2.42 -11.01
C LEU A 479 -1.07 3.75 -11.35
N SER A 480 0.12 3.71 -11.94
CA SER A 480 0.88 4.92 -12.30
C SER A 480 0.17 5.67 -13.45
N TYR A 481 -0.35 4.91 -14.43
CA TYR A 481 -1.07 5.45 -15.58
C TYR A 481 -2.36 6.19 -15.20
N LYS A 482 -3.09 5.69 -14.19
CA LYS A 482 -4.33 6.33 -13.69
C LYS A 482 -4.11 7.76 -13.17
N VAL A 483 -2.91 8.09 -12.74
CA VAL A 483 -2.56 9.42 -12.20
C VAL A 483 -2.04 10.35 -13.30
N LEU A 484 -1.61 9.81 -14.46
CA LEU A 484 -1.11 10.64 -15.56
C LEU A 484 -2.21 11.54 -16.15
N PRO A 485 -1.89 12.79 -16.54
CA PRO A 485 -2.72 13.63 -17.39
C PRO A 485 -3.01 12.97 -18.74
N GLN A 486 -4.10 13.37 -19.39
CA GLN A 486 -4.53 12.75 -20.66
C GLN A 486 -3.48 12.94 -21.76
N GLU A 487 -2.83 14.10 -21.83
CA GLU A 487 -1.80 14.40 -22.83
C GLU A 487 -0.59 13.48 -22.67
N SER A 488 -0.18 13.20 -21.44
CA SER A 488 0.91 12.24 -21.15
C SER A 488 0.54 10.82 -21.56
N ARG A 489 -0.72 10.40 -21.37
CA ARG A 489 -1.21 9.09 -21.81
C ARG A 489 -1.19 8.97 -23.33
N ASP A 490 -1.72 9.97 -24.02
CA ASP A 490 -1.76 10.01 -25.49
C ASP A 490 -0.35 9.99 -26.08
N PHE A 491 0.58 10.76 -25.51
CA PHE A 491 1.96 10.77 -25.94
C PHE A 491 2.66 9.42 -25.68
N LEU A 492 2.44 8.79 -24.52
CA LEU A 492 2.96 7.46 -24.21
C LEU A 492 2.47 6.40 -25.22
N HIS A 493 1.20 6.47 -25.61
CA HIS A 493 0.64 5.58 -26.63
C HIS A 493 1.29 5.78 -27.99
N ILE A 494 1.56 7.02 -28.40
CA ILE A 494 2.31 7.32 -29.63
C ILE A 494 3.73 6.76 -29.55
N LEU A 495 4.47 7.04 -28.47
CA LEU A 495 5.83 6.52 -28.27
C LEU A 495 5.88 4.99 -28.31
N SER A 496 4.84 4.32 -27.79
CA SER A 496 4.80 2.87 -27.79
C SER A 496 4.78 2.25 -29.18
N LEU A 497 4.47 3.02 -30.24
CA LEU A 497 4.42 2.53 -31.62
C LEU A 497 5.78 2.61 -32.35
N TYR A 498 6.76 3.30 -31.78
CA TYR A 498 8.14 3.32 -32.27
C TYR A 498 8.90 2.06 -31.84
N HIS A 499 10.17 1.93 -32.23
CA HIS A 499 11.08 1.02 -31.53
C HIS A 499 11.23 1.47 -30.07
N TYR A 500 11.42 0.56 -29.11
CA TYR A 500 11.44 0.91 -27.69
C TYR A 500 12.71 1.68 -27.27
N THR A 501 13.74 1.74 -28.12
CA THR A 501 14.93 2.59 -27.93
C THR A 501 15.08 3.58 -29.08
N ASP A 502 15.92 4.58 -28.84
CA ASP A 502 16.42 5.52 -29.86
C ASP A 502 15.30 6.29 -30.57
N ILE A 503 14.23 6.60 -29.84
CA ILE A 503 13.13 7.42 -30.35
C ILE A 503 13.60 8.88 -30.39
N PRO A 504 13.75 9.50 -31.58
CA PRO A 504 14.33 10.84 -31.67
C PRO A 504 13.32 11.88 -31.16
N PHE A 505 13.62 12.53 -30.02
CA PHE A 505 12.76 13.59 -29.49
C PHE A 505 12.62 14.76 -30.48
N ALA A 506 13.70 15.05 -31.21
CA ALA A 506 13.74 16.10 -32.22
C ALA A 506 12.72 15.90 -33.36
N ALA A 507 12.31 14.66 -33.67
CA ALA A 507 11.30 14.41 -34.69
C ALA A 507 9.94 15.02 -34.30
N PHE A 508 9.56 14.94 -33.03
CA PHE A 508 8.30 15.55 -32.57
C PHE A 508 8.36 17.08 -32.69
N SER A 509 9.49 17.68 -32.30
CA SER A 509 9.69 19.13 -32.41
C SER A 509 9.68 19.59 -33.87
N GLU A 510 10.35 18.86 -34.78
CA GLU A 510 10.44 19.25 -36.19
C GLU A 510 9.10 19.06 -36.92
N ALA A 511 8.41 17.94 -36.70
CA ALA A 511 7.06 17.73 -37.21
C ALA A 511 6.09 18.82 -36.72
N ALA A 512 6.21 19.25 -35.45
CA ALA A 512 5.36 20.28 -34.88
C ALA A 512 5.61 21.67 -35.50
N LYS A 513 6.87 22.04 -35.80
CA LYS A 513 7.20 23.27 -36.54
C LYS A 513 6.60 23.27 -37.94
N ASN A 514 6.60 22.12 -38.60
CA ASN A 514 5.96 21.93 -39.91
C ASN A 514 4.44 21.76 -39.82
N ALA A 515 3.84 22.04 -38.65
CA ALA A 515 2.41 21.91 -38.38
C ALA A 515 1.84 20.52 -38.71
N PHE A 516 2.69 19.49 -38.65
CA PHE A 516 2.45 18.10 -38.99
C PHE A 516 1.97 17.86 -40.43
N LYS A 517 2.19 18.81 -41.34
CA LYS A 517 1.83 18.66 -42.75
C LYS A 517 2.87 17.83 -43.48
N ASP A 518 2.43 17.12 -44.50
CA ASP A 518 3.33 16.51 -45.47
C ASP A 518 4.05 17.61 -46.26
N GLN A 519 5.31 17.38 -46.66
CA GLN A 519 6.06 18.35 -47.45
C GLN A 519 5.59 18.41 -48.91
N GLU A 520 5.18 17.27 -49.47
CA GLU A 520 4.69 17.15 -50.85
C GLU A 520 3.38 16.36 -50.92
N ASP A 521 2.38 16.94 -51.59
CA ASP A 521 1.07 16.33 -51.80
C ASP A 521 1.04 15.54 -53.13
N TYR A 522 1.57 14.31 -53.12
CA TYR A 522 1.54 13.44 -54.31
C TYR A 522 0.15 12.84 -54.58
N HIS A 523 -0.69 12.70 -53.55
CA HIS A 523 -2.03 12.15 -53.64
C HIS A 523 -3.02 12.90 -52.73
N PRO A 524 -4.30 13.03 -53.12
CA PRO A 524 -5.32 13.65 -52.27
C PRO A 524 -5.46 12.89 -50.95
N ARG A 525 -5.35 13.60 -49.82
CA ARG A 525 -5.58 13.07 -48.47
C ARG A 525 -7.06 13.16 -48.09
N ASP A 526 -7.57 12.13 -47.42
CA ASP A 526 -8.95 12.11 -46.94
C ASP A 526 -9.14 12.93 -45.62
N GLU A 527 -10.37 12.99 -45.13
CA GLU A 527 -10.69 13.69 -43.88
C GLU A 527 -10.02 13.06 -42.64
N SER A 528 -9.63 11.78 -42.70
CA SER A 528 -8.97 11.10 -41.59
C SER A 528 -7.55 11.65 -41.35
N HIS A 529 -6.86 12.06 -42.42
CA HIS A 529 -5.57 12.72 -42.34
C HIS A 529 -5.67 14.10 -41.67
N LYS A 530 -6.68 14.91 -42.04
CA LYS A 530 -6.93 16.21 -41.39
C LYS A 530 -7.25 16.05 -39.90
N ALA A 531 -8.03 15.03 -39.55
CA ALA A 531 -8.32 14.70 -38.16
C ALA A 531 -7.06 14.30 -37.37
N THR A 532 -6.14 13.56 -38.00
CA THR A 532 -4.86 13.15 -37.40
C THR A 532 -3.96 14.36 -37.09
N ILE A 533 -3.80 15.28 -38.05
CA ILE A 533 -3.05 16.53 -37.84
C ILE A 533 -3.68 17.36 -36.71
N SER A 534 -5.00 17.46 -36.69
CA SER A 534 -5.71 18.21 -35.65
C SER A 534 -5.48 17.62 -34.25
N ARG A 535 -5.47 16.28 -34.12
CA ARG A 535 -5.13 15.60 -32.86
C ARG A 535 -3.69 15.85 -32.42
N LEU A 536 -2.72 15.78 -33.35
CA LEU A 536 -1.31 16.07 -33.04
C LEU A 536 -1.11 17.49 -32.56
N LYS A 537 -1.78 18.47 -33.19
CA LYS A 537 -1.76 19.87 -32.74
C LYS A 537 -2.39 20.00 -31.36
N ASN A 538 -3.57 19.45 -31.12
CA ASN A 538 -4.21 19.51 -29.80
C ASN A 538 -3.35 18.90 -28.69
N LEU A 539 -2.53 17.89 -29.01
CA LEU A 539 -1.64 17.24 -28.07
C LEU A 539 -0.34 18.03 -27.81
N LEU A 540 0.33 18.47 -28.88
CA LEU A 540 1.71 18.96 -28.84
C LEU A 540 1.82 20.49 -28.94
N TRP A 541 0.78 21.20 -29.37
CA TRP A 541 0.71 22.65 -29.35
C TRP A 541 0.05 23.16 -28.08
N LYS A 542 0.35 24.40 -27.72
CA LYS A 542 -0.30 25.14 -26.64
C LYS A 542 -0.73 26.49 -27.19
N ASP A 543 -1.96 26.91 -26.87
CA ASP A 543 -2.54 28.17 -27.36
C ASP A 543 -2.51 28.30 -28.89
N MET A 544 -2.74 27.19 -29.60
CA MET A 544 -2.74 27.06 -31.06
C MET A 544 -1.38 27.22 -31.76
N GLU A 545 -0.27 27.19 -31.02
CA GLU A 545 1.08 27.28 -31.56
C GLU A 545 2.05 26.24 -30.96
N TRP A 546 3.14 25.95 -31.68
CA TRP A 546 4.20 25.07 -31.18
C TRP A 546 4.84 25.67 -29.91
N ASN A 547 4.93 24.85 -28.86
CA ASN A 547 5.56 25.23 -27.61
C ASN A 547 6.42 24.07 -27.07
N GLU A 548 7.74 24.23 -27.15
CA GLU A 548 8.67 23.20 -26.69
C GLU A 548 8.56 22.93 -25.18
N LEU A 549 8.27 23.96 -24.36
CA LEU A 549 8.09 23.78 -22.91
C LEU A 549 6.89 22.88 -22.60
N HIS A 550 5.84 22.92 -23.41
CA HIS A 550 4.68 22.04 -23.26
C HIS A 550 5.06 20.57 -23.47
N LEU A 551 5.78 20.27 -24.57
CA LEU A 551 6.26 18.92 -24.84
C LEU A 551 7.26 18.43 -23.80
N GLN A 552 8.17 19.29 -23.36
CA GLN A 552 9.10 19.00 -22.27
C GLN A 552 8.34 18.71 -20.96
N GLY A 553 7.26 19.43 -20.67
CA GLY A 553 6.38 19.16 -19.53
C GLY A 553 5.72 17.78 -19.60
N ILE A 554 5.15 17.41 -20.76
CA ILE A 554 4.60 16.06 -21.00
C ILE A 554 5.67 14.99 -20.77
N LEU A 555 6.87 15.20 -21.31
CA LEU A 555 7.99 14.28 -21.14
C LEU A 555 8.44 14.18 -19.67
N GLN A 556 8.53 15.31 -18.96
CA GLN A 556 8.89 15.35 -17.55
C GLN A 556 7.90 14.56 -16.71
N THR A 557 6.59 14.70 -16.96
CA THR A 557 5.57 13.89 -16.30
C THR A 557 5.76 12.40 -16.57
N LEU A 558 6.03 11.98 -17.82
CA LEU A 558 6.31 10.56 -18.09
C LEU A 558 7.58 10.05 -17.40
N ARG A 559 8.60 10.89 -17.28
CA ARG A 559 9.85 10.56 -16.59
C ARG A 559 9.67 10.45 -15.07
N SER A 560 8.86 11.30 -14.45
CA SER A 560 8.62 11.28 -13.00
C SER A 560 7.95 9.98 -12.53
N PHE A 561 7.22 9.30 -13.43
CA PHE A 561 6.63 7.98 -13.19
C PHE A 561 7.47 6.81 -13.76
N SER A 562 8.69 7.06 -14.25
CA SER A 562 9.56 6.06 -14.89
C SER A 562 8.95 5.37 -16.14
N PHE A 563 7.99 6.00 -16.83
CA PHE A 563 7.45 5.44 -18.08
C PHE A 563 8.43 5.59 -19.25
N VAL A 564 9.18 6.69 -19.27
CA VAL A 564 10.15 7.04 -20.30
C VAL A 564 11.49 7.35 -19.63
N THR A 565 12.57 6.87 -20.21
CA THR A 565 13.93 7.35 -19.95
C THR A 565 14.43 8.13 -21.15
N ALA A 566 15.39 9.02 -20.92
CA ALA A 566 15.98 9.81 -21.99
C ALA A 566 17.49 9.73 -21.91
N SER A 567 18.14 9.57 -23.06
CA SER A 567 19.58 9.66 -23.23
C SER A 567 19.91 10.83 -24.16
N SER A 568 21.10 11.39 -24.02
CA SER A 568 21.61 12.42 -24.91
C SER A 568 22.85 11.89 -25.63
N THR A 569 22.81 11.90 -26.95
CA THR A 569 23.93 11.53 -27.82
C THR A 569 24.12 12.67 -28.82
N ASN A 570 25.34 13.20 -28.95
CA ASN A 570 25.65 14.28 -29.90
C ASN A 570 24.67 15.47 -29.85
N ASN A 571 24.34 15.94 -28.65
CA ASN A 571 23.37 17.01 -28.38
C ASN A 571 21.92 16.73 -28.85
N SER A 572 21.60 15.49 -29.20
CA SER A 572 20.25 15.05 -29.55
C SER A 572 19.68 14.18 -28.43
N LEU A 573 18.45 14.48 -28.03
CA LEU A 573 17.72 13.73 -27.02
C LEU A 573 17.00 12.54 -27.66
N PHE A 574 17.25 11.34 -27.14
CA PHE A 574 16.59 10.11 -27.54
C PHE A 574 15.79 9.56 -26.38
N LEU A 575 14.53 9.22 -26.65
CA LEU A 575 13.64 8.61 -25.68
C LEU A 575 13.72 7.09 -25.76
N ARG A 576 13.53 6.45 -24.62
CA ARG A 576 13.50 5.01 -24.45
C ARG A 576 12.34 4.60 -23.57
N LEU A 577 11.67 3.53 -23.97
CA LEU A 577 10.70 2.79 -23.17
C LEU A 577 11.36 1.47 -22.73
N HIS A 578 11.01 1.02 -21.52
CA HIS A 578 11.29 -0.37 -21.17
C HIS A 578 10.45 -1.31 -22.07
N PRO A 579 10.97 -2.46 -22.53
CA PRO A 579 10.22 -3.38 -23.40
C PRO A 579 8.83 -3.75 -22.84
N LEU A 580 8.74 -4.03 -21.54
CA LEU A 580 7.46 -4.31 -20.88
C LEU A 580 6.50 -3.11 -20.81
N ILE A 581 6.99 -1.87 -20.76
CA ILE A 581 6.14 -0.66 -20.82
C ILE A 581 5.56 -0.50 -22.22
N GLN A 582 6.38 -0.67 -23.26
CA GLN A 582 5.92 -0.62 -24.63
C GLN A 582 4.86 -1.70 -24.89
N ALA A 583 5.18 -2.94 -24.51
CA ALA A 583 4.29 -4.08 -24.57
C ALA A 583 2.95 -3.82 -23.89
N TRP A 584 2.99 -3.36 -22.64
CA TRP A 584 1.81 -3.03 -21.85
C TRP A 584 0.96 -1.93 -22.49
N SER A 585 1.59 -0.86 -22.96
CA SER A 585 0.90 0.23 -23.67
C SER A 585 0.20 -0.31 -24.91
N ARG A 586 0.84 -1.17 -25.71
CA ARG A 586 0.22 -1.77 -26.90
C ARG A 586 -0.94 -2.70 -26.55
N ASP A 587 -0.82 -3.48 -25.47
CA ASP A 587 -1.88 -4.38 -25.01
C ASP A 587 -3.15 -3.62 -24.59
N MET A 588 -3.02 -2.39 -24.10
CA MET A 588 -4.15 -1.51 -23.77
C MET A 588 -4.93 -1.01 -25.00
N ILE A 589 -4.26 -0.79 -26.13
CA ILE A 589 -4.82 -0.06 -27.29
C ILE A 589 -5.35 -1.01 -28.38
N SER A 590 -5.30 -2.34 -28.20
CA SER A 590 -5.53 -3.34 -29.26
C SER A 590 -6.88 -3.26 -30.02
N SER A 591 -7.87 -2.49 -29.54
CA SER A 591 -9.14 -2.20 -30.25
C SER A 591 -9.33 -0.75 -30.71
N THR A 592 -8.47 0.20 -30.31
CA THR A 592 -8.60 1.66 -30.56
C THR A 592 -7.33 2.30 -31.14
N SER A 593 -6.41 1.51 -31.70
CA SER A 593 -5.05 1.93 -32.09
C SER A 593 -4.93 2.76 -33.36
N GLN A 594 -5.95 2.77 -34.22
CA GLN A 594 -5.90 3.44 -35.52
C GLN A 594 -5.49 4.93 -35.44
N PRO A 595 -6.02 5.75 -34.50
CA PRO A 595 -5.63 7.15 -34.43
C PRO A 595 -4.18 7.35 -33.99
N TYR A 596 -3.70 6.61 -32.97
CA TYR A 596 -2.31 6.75 -32.51
C TYR A 596 -1.30 6.27 -33.56
N GLN A 597 -1.65 5.21 -34.31
CA GLN A 597 -0.84 4.75 -35.43
C GLN A 597 -0.72 5.79 -36.53
N ALA A 598 -1.84 6.42 -36.91
CA ALA A 598 -1.82 7.52 -37.88
C ALA A 598 -0.97 8.69 -37.36
N MET A 599 -1.09 9.06 -36.08
CA MET A 599 -0.30 10.13 -35.46
C MET A 599 1.21 9.81 -35.47
N ALA A 600 1.61 8.59 -35.10
CA ALA A 600 3.00 8.18 -35.10
C ALA A 600 3.62 8.22 -36.51
N ILE A 601 2.89 7.72 -37.51
CA ILE A 601 3.32 7.78 -38.92
C ILE A 601 3.42 9.23 -39.38
N GLN A 602 2.44 10.08 -39.03
CA GLN A 602 2.42 11.47 -39.46
C GLN A 602 3.59 12.28 -38.89
N VAL A 603 4.03 11.99 -37.66
CA VAL A 603 5.25 12.61 -37.10
C VAL A 603 6.46 12.27 -37.97
N LEU A 604 6.60 11.00 -38.39
CA LEU A 604 7.71 10.58 -39.25
C LEU A 604 7.65 11.21 -40.64
N THR A 605 6.48 11.24 -41.30
CA THR A 605 6.35 11.80 -42.64
C THR A 605 6.55 13.31 -42.69
N ALA A 606 6.14 14.03 -41.64
CA ALA A 606 6.33 15.47 -41.51
C ALA A 606 7.79 15.89 -41.20
N CYS A 607 8.66 14.94 -40.85
CA CYS A 607 10.08 15.17 -40.59
C CYS A 607 11.00 14.96 -41.80
N SER A 608 10.48 14.43 -42.90
CA SER A 608 11.29 14.08 -44.08
C SER A 608 11.74 15.36 -44.80
N ASP A 609 12.88 15.92 -44.41
CA ASP A 609 13.49 17.07 -45.10
C ASP A 609 14.43 16.56 -46.22
N HIS A 610 14.42 17.24 -47.38
CA HIS A 610 15.21 16.95 -48.60
C HIS A 610 16.76 17.06 -48.44
N ARG A 611 17.31 16.75 -47.27
CA ARG A 611 18.75 16.76 -46.97
C ARG A 611 19.24 15.45 -46.35
N ILE A 612 18.92 14.33 -47.00
CA ILE A 612 19.61 13.05 -46.82
C ILE A 612 20.40 12.75 -48.09
#